data_AF-A0A6S8MT22-F1
#
_entry.id   AF-A0A6S8MT22-F1
#
_cell.length_a   1.000
_cell.length_b   1.000
_cell.length_c   1.000
_cell.angle_alpha   90.00
_cell.angle_beta   90.00
_cell.angle_gamma   90.00
#
_symmetry.space_group_name_H-M   'P 1'
#
loop_
_entity.id
_entity.type
_entity.pdbx_description
1 polymer ?
#
loop_
_entity_poly.entity_id
_entity_poly.type
_entity_poly.pdbx_seq_one_letter_code
_entity_poly.pdbx_strand_id
1 'polypeptide(L)'
;MCVPSEVSQSYAPPGRSLISVSTVGTYPELSEAELEQKVREHLSQWWGTQEVDKWQHLRTYRIPFAQPNQAPPTNFSRPVSLGGGLFVCGDHRDSATLDGALVSGRRAAEALLQS
;
A
#
# COMPACT_ATOMS: atom_id res chain seq x y z
N MET A 1 9.21 0.12 -4.36
CA MET A 1 9.33 1.48 -4.91
C MET A 1 8.77 1.50 -6.31
N CYS A 2 8.19 2.60 -6.72
CA CYS A 2 7.77 2.85 -8.09
C CYS A 2 8.10 4.29 -8.52
N VAL A 3 8.05 4.55 -9.83
CA VAL A 3 8.19 5.87 -10.41
C VAL A 3 6.88 6.20 -11.15
N PRO A 4 5.83 6.70 -10.46
CA PRO A 4 4.51 6.86 -11.08
C PRO A 4 4.50 7.73 -12.34
N SER A 5 5.41 8.69 -12.45
CA SER A 5 5.53 9.54 -13.65
C SER A 5 5.90 8.78 -14.92
N GLU A 6 6.53 7.60 -14.81
CA GLU A 6 6.78 6.70 -15.96
C GLU A 6 5.52 5.95 -16.39
N VAL A 7 4.52 5.82 -15.51
CA VAL A 7 3.21 5.25 -15.84
C VAL A 7 2.29 6.31 -16.46
N SER A 8 2.29 7.52 -15.89
CA SER A 8 1.59 8.67 -16.44
C SER A 8 2.37 9.96 -16.22
N GLN A 9 2.71 10.63 -17.31
CA GLN A 9 3.45 11.90 -17.28
C GLN A 9 2.72 12.98 -16.48
N SER A 10 1.39 12.89 -16.32
CA SER A 10 0.60 13.85 -15.53
C SER A 10 0.88 13.80 -14.02
N TYR A 11 1.58 12.80 -13.52
CA TYR A 11 1.91 12.67 -12.10
C TYR A 11 3.13 13.49 -11.66
N ALA A 12 3.86 14.11 -12.59
CA ALA A 12 4.95 15.03 -12.28
C ALA A 12 4.98 16.21 -13.27
N PRO A 13 5.52 17.39 -12.88
CA PRO A 13 5.78 18.47 -13.81
C PRO A 13 6.74 18.05 -14.94
N PRO A 14 6.71 18.70 -16.12
CA PRO A 14 7.65 18.44 -17.20
C PRO A 14 9.11 18.50 -16.73
N GLY A 15 9.91 17.52 -17.14
CA GLY A 15 11.33 17.42 -16.76
C GLY A 15 11.58 16.96 -15.32
N ARG A 16 10.55 16.47 -14.61
CA ARG A 16 10.68 15.87 -13.26
C ARG A 16 10.09 14.47 -13.23
N SER A 17 10.60 13.65 -12.32
CA SER A 17 10.04 12.33 -12.01
C SER A 17 9.49 12.32 -10.59
N LEU A 18 8.39 11.61 -10.38
CA LEU A 18 7.87 11.33 -9.04
C LEU A 18 8.33 9.93 -8.63
N ILE A 19 8.95 9.81 -7.46
CA ILE A 19 9.41 8.54 -6.90
C ILE A 19 8.63 8.27 -5.62
N SER A 20 8.08 7.06 -5.49
CA SER A 20 7.34 6.61 -4.32
C SER A 20 7.99 5.36 -3.73
N VAL A 21 8.36 5.44 -2.46
CA VAL A 21 8.99 4.35 -1.71
C VAL A 21 8.05 3.90 -0.60
N SER A 22 7.82 2.59 -0.50
CA SER A 22 7.08 1.98 0.60
C SER A 22 8.05 1.15 1.43
N THR A 23 8.03 1.35 2.74
CA THR A 23 8.79 0.56 3.71
C THR A 23 7.84 -0.39 4.44
N VAL A 24 8.38 -1.51 4.94
CA VAL A 24 7.60 -2.51 5.69
C VAL A 24 7.74 -2.22 7.18
N GLY A 25 6.62 -1.94 7.85
CA GLY A 25 6.59 -1.56 9.27
C GLY A 25 6.40 -0.06 9.49
N THR A 26 6.13 0.33 10.73
CA THR A 26 5.76 1.71 11.09
C THR A 26 6.90 2.54 11.68
N TYR A 27 8.01 1.91 12.09
CA TYR A 27 9.21 2.54 12.67
C TYR A 27 8.93 3.74 13.61
N PRO A 28 8.05 3.57 14.62
CA PRO A 28 7.59 4.68 15.47
C PRO A 28 8.73 5.38 16.25
N GLU A 29 9.85 4.69 16.43
CA GLU A 29 11.06 5.18 17.09
C GLU A 29 11.87 6.18 16.24
N LEU A 30 11.69 6.17 14.91
CA LEU A 30 12.39 7.08 14.02
C LEU A 30 11.52 8.32 13.79
N SER A 31 12.13 9.50 13.80
CA SER A 31 11.52 10.69 13.20
C SER A 31 11.33 10.52 11.68
N GLU A 32 10.50 11.36 11.07
CA GLU A 32 10.35 11.35 9.60
C GLU A 32 11.67 11.63 8.89
N ALA A 33 12.49 12.55 9.40
CA ALA A 33 13.79 12.88 8.81
C ALA A 33 14.78 11.71 8.89
N GLU A 34 14.82 10.98 10.01
CA GLU A 34 15.70 9.80 10.15
C GLU A 34 15.27 8.66 9.22
N LEU A 35 13.96 8.41 9.09
CA LEU A 35 13.44 7.41 8.16
C LEU A 35 13.75 7.78 6.71
N GLU A 36 13.54 9.05 6.36
CA GLU A 36 13.82 9.61 5.04
C GLU A 36 15.30 9.50 4.68
N GLN A 37 16.19 9.84 5.60
CA GLN A 37 17.64 9.71 5.44
C GLN A 37 18.05 8.24 5.20
N LYS A 38 17.52 7.29 5.98
CA LYS A 38 17.78 5.86 5.77
C LYS A 38 17.30 5.37 4.42
N VAL A 39 16.13 5.85 3.99
CA VAL A 39 15.61 5.57 2.65
C VAL A 39 16.58 6.12 1.60
N ARG A 40 16.99 7.39 1.67
CA ARG A 40 18.00 7.96 0.75
C ARG A 40 19.29 7.15 0.70
N GLU A 41 19.84 6.76 1.85
CA GLU A 41 21.05 5.94 1.92
C GLU A 41 20.93 4.63 1.13
N HIS A 42 19.76 3.97 1.20
CA HIS A 42 19.49 2.79 0.39
C HIS A 42 19.33 3.13 -1.10
N LEU A 43 18.64 4.22 -1.45
CA LEU A 43 18.46 4.65 -2.85
C LEU A 43 19.79 5.04 -3.50
N SER A 44 20.70 5.66 -2.75
CA SER A 44 22.03 6.05 -3.22
C SER A 44 22.85 4.85 -3.71
N GLN A 45 22.57 3.65 -3.22
CA GLN A 45 23.22 2.42 -3.69
C GLN A 45 22.74 2.00 -5.09
N TRP A 46 21.55 2.44 -5.52
CA TRP A 46 20.96 2.06 -6.81
C TRP A 46 21.15 3.15 -7.87
N TRP A 47 21.01 4.43 -7.50
CA TRP A 47 21.10 5.57 -8.42
C TRP A 47 22.38 6.40 -8.28
N GLY A 48 23.22 6.08 -7.30
CA GLY A 48 24.41 6.85 -6.97
C GLY A 48 24.10 8.05 -6.08
N THR A 49 24.98 8.29 -5.11
CA THR A 49 24.83 9.36 -4.10
C THR A 49 24.64 10.74 -4.72
N GLN A 50 25.44 11.07 -5.74
CA GLN A 50 25.39 12.38 -6.40
C GLN A 50 24.03 12.69 -7.02
N GLU A 51 23.28 11.67 -7.44
CA GLU A 51 21.96 11.87 -8.02
C GLU A 51 20.88 11.98 -6.94
N VAL A 52 20.91 11.07 -5.95
CA VAL A 52 19.93 11.05 -4.85
C VAL A 52 20.04 12.29 -3.95
N ASP A 53 21.23 12.87 -3.80
CA ASP A 53 21.43 14.12 -3.05
C ASP A 53 20.68 15.31 -3.67
N LYS A 54 20.36 15.27 -4.97
CA LYS A 54 19.58 16.31 -5.66
C LYS A 54 18.07 16.16 -5.45
N TRP A 55 17.62 15.03 -4.91
CA TRP A 55 16.19 14.73 -4.83
C TRP A 55 15.53 15.55 -3.72
N GLN A 56 14.36 16.11 -4.04
CA GLN A 56 13.55 16.82 -3.06
C GLN A 56 12.54 15.86 -2.42
N HIS A 57 12.62 15.69 -1.10
CA HIS A 57 11.58 14.96 -0.37
C HIS A 57 10.29 15.78 -0.37
N LEU A 58 9.19 15.16 -0.79
CA LEU A 58 7.87 15.81 -0.83
C LEU A 58 7.05 15.52 0.42
N ARG A 59 6.96 14.24 0.82
CA ARG A 59 6.13 13.83 1.96
C ARG A 59 6.38 12.40 2.41
N THR A 60 6.31 12.20 3.72
CA THR A 60 6.21 10.89 4.37
C THR A 60 4.77 10.67 4.81
N TYR A 61 4.27 9.44 4.65
CA TYR A 61 2.98 9.01 5.19
C TYR A 61 3.19 7.79 6.07
N ARG A 62 2.73 7.84 7.32
CA ARG A 62 2.67 6.68 8.22
C ARG A 62 1.28 6.08 8.18
N ILE A 63 1.18 4.84 7.74
CA ILE A 63 -0.09 4.13 7.55
C ILE A 63 -0.06 2.86 8.41
N PRO A 64 -0.48 2.91 9.70
CA PRO A 64 -0.35 1.79 10.62
C PRO A 64 -1.10 0.51 10.20
N PHE A 65 -2.19 0.69 9.46
CA PHE A 65 -3.05 -0.40 8.98
C PHE A 65 -3.06 -0.43 7.45
N ALA A 66 -1.87 -0.39 6.83
CA ALA A 66 -1.72 -0.30 5.37
C ALA A 66 -2.26 -1.52 4.62
N GLN A 67 -2.09 -2.71 5.19
CA GLN A 67 -2.65 -3.97 4.67
C GLN A 67 -3.02 -4.92 5.82
N PRO A 68 -4.07 -5.75 5.67
CA PRO A 68 -4.36 -6.81 6.62
C PRO A 68 -3.26 -7.88 6.64
N ASN A 69 -3.18 -8.61 7.76
CA ASN A 69 -2.19 -9.68 7.93
C ASN A 69 -2.42 -10.85 6.94
N GLN A 70 -1.37 -11.18 6.17
CA GLN A 70 -1.32 -12.30 5.22
C GLN A 70 -0.23 -13.33 5.59
N ALA A 71 0.15 -13.43 6.87
CA ALA A 71 1.07 -14.45 7.34
C ALA A 71 0.47 -15.86 7.16
N PRO A 72 1.26 -16.85 6.71
CA PRO A 72 0.81 -18.23 6.62
C PRO A 72 0.40 -18.83 7.99
N PRO A 73 -0.60 -19.73 8.04
CA PRO A 73 -1.52 -20.07 6.96
C PRO A 73 -2.55 -18.95 6.72
N THR A 74 -2.79 -18.59 5.45
CA THR A 74 -3.77 -17.55 5.10
C THR A 74 -4.95 -18.14 4.35
N ASN A 75 -6.17 -17.76 4.77
CA ASN A 75 -7.39 -18.02 4.02
C ASN A 75 -7.75 -16.79 3.18
N PHE A 76 -7.63 -16.92 1.85
CA PHE A 76 -7.99 -15.89 0.86
C PHE A 76 -9.46 -15.94 0.44
N SER A 77 -10.31 -16.73 1.10
CA SER A 77 -11.75 -16.72 0.86
C SER A 77 -12.48 -16.91 2.19
N ARG A 78 -12.43 -15.88 3.02
CA ARG A 78 -13.09 -15.90 4.32
C ARG A 78 -14.61 -15.70 4.13
N PRO A 79 -15.47 -16.21 5.05
CA PRO A 79 -16.93 -16.05 4.95
C PRO A 79 -17.39 -14.59 4.82
N VAL A 80 -18.46 -14.30 4.10
CA VAL A 80 -18.99 -12.91 3.99
C VAL A 80 -20.28 -12.69 4.77
N SER A 81 -20.98 -13.77 5.12
CA SER A 81 -22.11 -13.75 6.06
C SER A 81 -21.60 -14.06 7.47
N LEU A 82 -22.00 -13.24 8.43
CA LEU A 82 -21.71 -13.43 9.86
C LEU A 82 -22.91 -14.03 10.61
N GLY A 83 -24.00 -14.36 9.90
CA GLY A 83 -25.28 -14.73 10.50
C GLY A 83 -26.08 -13.51 10.97
N GLY A 84 -27.35 -13.73 11.31
CA GLY A 84 -28.23 -12.67 11.84
C GLY A 84 -28.48 -11.50 10.87
N GLY A 85 -28.41 -11.75 9.56
CA GLY A 85 -28.56 -10.70 8.53
C GLY A 85 -27.36 -9.75 8.41
N LEU A 86 -26.22 -10.06 9.03
CA LEU A 86 -25.00 -9.25 8.96
C LEU A 86 -24.04 -9.78 7.90
N PHE A 87 -23.55 -8.87 7.06
CA PHE A 87 -22.60 -9.15 5.99
C PHE A 87 -21.37 -8.26 6.11
N VAL A 88 -20.20 -8.80 5.75
CA VAL A 88 -18.92 -8.09 5.79
C VAL A 88 -18.15 -8.29 4.49
N CYS A 89 -17.54 -7.22 4.01
CA CYS A 89 -16.65 -7.22 2.85
C CYS A 89 -15.44 -6.30 3.10
N GLY A 90 -14.39 -6.52 2.33
CA GLY A 90 -13.12 -5.80 2.39
C GLY A 90 -11.96 -6.69 1.98
N ASP A 91 -10.81 -6.08 1.75
CA ASP A 91 -9.54 -6.76 1.44
C ASP A 91 -9.13 -7.82 2.48
N HIS A 92 -9.58 -7.68 3.73
CA HIS A 92 -9.39 -8.65 4.81
C HIS A 92 -10.30 -9.90 4.72
N ARG A 93 -11.27 -9.94 3.79
CA ARG A 93 -12.14 -11.12 3.55
C ARG A 93 -11.66 -11.99 2.41
N ASP A 94 -10.78 -11.49 1.55
CA ASP A 94 -10.25 -12.19 0.39
C ASP A 94 -8.71 -12.04 0.34
N SER A 95 -8.12 -11.91 -0.85
CA SER A 95 -6.75 -11.38 -0.97
C SER A 95 -6.67 -9.91 -0.53
N ALA A 96 -5.55 -9.51 0.11
CA ALA A 96 -5.32 -8.15 0.62
C ALA A 96 -4.99 -7.15 -0.50
N THR A 97 -5.84 -7.12 -1.51
CA THR A 97 -5.71 -6.33 -2.73
C THR A 97 -6.99 -5.56 -2.98
N LEU A 98 -6.92 -4.55 -3.86
CA LEU A 98 -8.10 -3.83 -4.30
C LEU A 98 -9.11 -4.75 -5.00
N ASP A 99 -8.62 -5.68 -5.83
CA ASP A 99 -9.47 -6.68 -6.48
C ASP A 99 -10.13 -7.61 -5.46
N GLY A 100 -9.38 -8.12 -4.47
CA GLY A 100 -9.93 -8.93 -3.39
C GLY A 100 -11.02 -8.22 -2.58
N ALA A 101 -10.85 -6.92 -2.33
CA ALA A 101 -11.89 -6.12 -1.71
C ALA A 101 -13.17 -6.08 -2.57
N LEU A 102 -13.05 -5.83 -3.88
CA LEU A 102 -14.19 -5.81 -4.80
C LEU A 102 -14.87 -7.19 -4.91
N VAL A 103 -14.09 -8.27 -5.01
CA VAL A 103 -14.59 -9.66 -5.04
C VAL A 103 -15.37 -9.98 -3.78
N SER A 104 -14.84 -9.64 -2.60
CA SER A 104 -15.55 -9.87 -1.34
C SER A 104 -16.85 -9.06 -1.25
N GLY A 105 -16.88 -7.84 -1.80
CA GLY A 105 -18.07 -6.99 -1.88
C GLY A 105 -19.16 -7.63 -2.73
N ARG A 106 -18.80 -8.15 -3.91
CA ARG A 106 -19.71 -8.91 -4.76
C ARG A 106 -20.30 -10.11 -4.02
N ARG A 107 -19.44 -10.93 -3.39
CA ARG A 107 -19.86 -12.11 -2.63
C ARG A 107 -20.82 -11.76 -1.48
N ALA A 108 -20.55 -10.67 -0.77
CA ALA A 108 -21.42 -10.19 0.30
C ALA A 108 -22.81 -9.78 -0.23
N ALA A 109 -22.86 -9.06 -1.35
CA ALA A 109 -24.12 -8.69 -1.99
C ALA A 109 -24.90 -9.91 -2.50
N GLU A 110 -24.23 -10.89 -3.11
CA GLU A 110 -24.86 -12.14 -3.55
C GLU A 110 -25.42 -12.94 -2.38
N ALA A 111 -24.70 -13.02 -1.26
CA ALA A 111 -25.17 -13.69 -0.06
C ALA A 111 -26.39 -12.99 0.58
N LEU A 112 -26.43 -11.65 0.52
CA LEU A 112 -27.60 -10.86 0.95
C LEU A 112 -28.84 -11.12 0.09
N LEU A 113 -28.67 -11.25 -1.23
CA LEU A 113 -29.78 -11.53 -2.15
C LEU A 113 -30.34 -12.96 -2.00
N GLN A 114 -29.59 -13.87 -1.37
CA GLN A 114 -29.96 -15.27 -1.14
C GLN A 114 -30.45 -15.54 0.30
N SER A 115 -30.44 -14.54 1.19
CA SER A 115 -30.78 -14.69 2.60
C SER A 115 -32.25 -14.50 2.92
#